data_AF-A0A535A2S8-F1
#
_entry.id   AF-A0A535A2S8-F1
#
_cell.length_a   1.000
_cell.length_b   1.000
_cell.length_c   1.000
_cell.angle_alpha   90.00
_cell.angle_beta   90.00
_cell.angle_gamma   90.00
#
_symmetry.space_group_name_H-M   'P 1'
#
loop_
_entity.id
_entity.type
_entity.pdbx_description
1 polymer ?
#
loop_
_entity_poly.entity_id
_entity_poly.type
_entity_poly.pdbx_seq_one_letter_code
_entity_poly.pdbx_strand_id
1 'polypeptide(L)'
;MISLRIVGNEVSALGTAALAMPLRFLLRGQPFDPHAPNPTPVVLVHGFLGDPTNFLALRSHLAARGIRNFVNFSYPPRLDYQRLACRLGQTVEAVCLHTGASQVDLVGHSLGGLIARYLTEMDGSRVRRVATLGAPYFATRIPPRELAVFGAYDPFIVPPHPIYGPHGRIVLVGDCGHWSLLYHPAVLEEVARFLSFPLGLVSRPRPPLALQAS
;
A
#
# COMPACT_ATOMS: atom_id res chain seq x y z
N MET A 1 -26.30 2.38 4.97
CA MET A 1 -26.78 2.20 3.58
C MET A 1 -25.63 2.52 2.64
N ILE A 2 -25.30 1.60 1.71
CA ILE A 2 -24.28 1.86 0.69
C ILE A 2 -24.89 2.83 -0.34
N SER A 3 -24.24 3.98 -0.56
CA SER A 3 -24.69 5.00 -1.52
C SER A 3 -24.40 4.58 -2.95
N LEU A 4 -25.25 5.00 -3.90
CA LEU A 4 -25.06 4.78 -5.35
C LEU A 4 -23.69 5.29 -5.84
N ARG A 5 -23.16 6.33 -5.19
CA ARG A 5 -21.81 6.86 -5.46
C ARG A 5 -20.70 5.87 -5.15
N ILE A 6 -20.81 5.11 -4.06
CA ILE A 6 -19.79 4.13 -3.65
C ILE A 6 -19.77 2.96 -4.63
N VAL A 7 -20.95 2.47 -5.02
CA VAL A 7 -21.06 1.43 -6.06
C VAL A 7 -20.48 1.93 -7.38
N GLY A 8 -20.80 3.17 -7.77
CA GLY A 8 -20.21 3.81 -8.94
C GLY A 8 -18.69 3.85 -8.90
N ASN A 9 -18.10 4.27 -7.78
CA ASN A 9 -16.65 4.34 -7.60
C ASN A 9 -15.97 2.95 -7.73
N GLU A 10 -16.53 1.91 -7.12
CA GLU A 10 -15.98 0.55 -7.22
C GLU A 10 -16.06 0.00 -8.66
N VAL A 11 -17.19 0.21 -9.35
CA VAL A 11 -17.36 -0.18 -10.75
C VAL A 11 -16.36 0.57 -11.64
N SER A 12 -16.20 1.88 -11.43
CA SER A 12 -15.21 2.67 -12.15
C SER A 12 -13.78 2.20 -11.86
N ALA A 13 -13.44 1.90 -10.60
CA ALA A 13 -12.11 1.40 -10.22
C ALA A 13 -11.76 0.07 -10.91
N LEU A 14 -12.73 -0.86 -10.96
CA LEU A 14 -12.58 -2.12 -11.68
C LEU A 14 -12.47 -1.90 -13.19
N GLY A 15 -13.29 -1.02 -13.76
CA GLY A 15 -13.22 -0.64 -15.18
C GLY A 15 -11.87 -0.04 -15.55
N THR A 16 -11.34 0.88 -14.74
CA THR A 16 -9.99 1.46 -14.92
C THR A 16 -8.90 0.39 -14.82
N ALA A 17 -8.97 -0.52 -13.84
CA ALA A 17 -8.00 -1.62 -13.71
C ALA A 17 -7.99 -2.52 -14.96
N ALA A 18 -9.17 -2.87 -15.47
CA ALA A 18 -9.32 -3.69 -16.67
C ALA A 18 -8.79 -2.98 -17.93
N LEU A 19 -9.09 -1.70 -18.10
CA LEU A 19 -8.57 -0.89 -19.23
C LEU A 19 -7.06 -0.69 -19.16
N ALA A 20 -6.48 -0.67 -17.95
CA ALA A 20 -5.06 -0.53 -17.73
C ALA A 20 -4.26 -1.82 -17.97
N MET A 21 -4.90 -3.01 -17.95
CA MET A 21 -4.20 -4.29 -18.07
C MET A 21 -3.26 -4.43 -19.28
N PRO A 22 -3.58 -3.91 -20.49
CA PRO A 22 -2.65 -3.96 -21.62
C PRO A 22 -1.35 -3.19 -21.35
N LEU A 23 -1.36 -2.16 -20.49
CA LEU A 23 -0.17 -1.39 -20.14
C LEU A 23 0.81 -2.19 -19.28
N ARG A 24 0.44 -3.38 -18.76
CA ARG A 24 1.35 -4.22 -17.96
C ARG A 24 2.68 -4.51 -18.68
N PHE A 25 2.64 -4.63 -20.00
CA PHE A 25 3.81 -4.89 -20.84
C PHE A 25 4.76 -3.69 -20.93
N LEU A 26 4.26 -2.48 -20.65
CA LEU A 26 5.02 -1.24 -20.60
C LEU A 26 5.60 -0.97 -19.19
N LEU A 27 5.09 -1.65 -18.15
CA LEU A 27 5.55 -1.50 -16.77
C LEU A 27 6.84 -2.27 -16.45
N ARG A 28 7.68 -2.54 -17.48
CA ARG A 28 9.04 -3.03 -17.28
C ARG A 28 9.79 -2.05 -16.37
N GLY A 29 10.56 -2.61 -15.43
CA GLY A 29 11.21 -1.88 -14.34
C GLY A 29 11.93 -0.65 -14.88
N GLN A 30 11.55 0.52 -14.34
CA GLN A 30 12.32 1.73 -14.60
C GLN A 30 13.72 1.51 -14.00
N PRO A 31 14.80 1.96 -14.67
CA PRO A 31 16.12 1.93 -14.07
C PRO A 31 16.09 2.62 -12.71
N PHE A 32 16.78 2.04 -11.74
CA PHE A 32 16.93 2.66 -10.45
C PHE A 32 17.70 3.99 -10.59
N ASP A 33 17.13 5.07 -10.06
CA ASP A 33 17.76 6.39 -10.03
C ASP A 33 18.29 6.68 -8.60
N PRO A 34 19.60 6.56 -8.36
CA PRO A 34 20.19 6.85 -7.06
C PRO A 34 20.17 8.35 -6.71
N HIS A 35 19.94 9.23 -7.69
CA HIS A 35 19.90 10.68 -7.52
C HIS A 35 18.47 11.22 -7.40
N ALA A 36 17.46 10.35 -7.41
CA ALA A 36 16.08 10.75 -7.18
C ALA A 36 15.94 11.43 -5.80
N PRO A 37 15.05 12.43 -5.65
CA PRO A 37 14.79 13.09 -4.36
C PRO A 37 14.45 12.11 -3.23
N ASN A 38 13.82 10.99 -3.57
CA ASN A 38 13.66 9.84 -2.70
C ASN A 38 14.30 8.61 -3.35
N PRO A 39 15.55 8.26 -2.98
CA PRO A 39 16.27 7.15 -3.59
C PRO A 39 15.83 5.78 -3.03
N THR A 40 14.98 5.71 -2.00
CA THR A 40 14.52 4.43 -1.44
C THR A 40 13.62 3.71 -2.46
N PRO A 41 13.94 2.45 -2.83
CA PRO A 41 13.07 1.65 -3.69
C PRO A 41 11.71 1.40 -3.03
N VAL A 42 10.64 1.47 -3.82
CA VAL A 42 9.27 1.16 -3.39
C VAL A 42 8.81 -0.13 -4.08
N VAL A 43 8.61 -1.19 -3.30
CA VAL A 43 8.11 -2.48 -3.81
C VAL A 43 6.58 -2.50 -3.69
N LEU A 44 5.91 -2.65 -4.82
CA LEU A 44 4.47 -2.69 -4.97
C LEU A 44 3.98 -4.14 -5.01
N VAL A 45 3.05 -4.50 -4.13
CA VAL A 45 2.57 -5.87 -3.92
C VAL A 45 1.06 -5.92 -4.18
N HIS A 46 0.67 -6.46 -5.33
CA HIS A 46 -0.74 -6.52 -5.74
C HIS A 46 -1.55 -7.52 -4.89
N GLY A 47 -2.89 -7.42 -4.93
CA GLY A 47 -3.79 -8.36 -4.26
C GLY A 47 -4.01 -9.68 -5.01
N PHE A 48 -4.93 -10.50 -4.51
CA PHE A 48 -5.35 -11.74 -5.17
C PHE A 48 -5.95 -11.44 -6.56
N LEU A 49 -5.52 -12.18 -7.59
CA LEU A 49 -5.85 -11.92 -9.00
C LEU A 49 -5.48 -10.50 -9.50
N GLY A 50 -4.63 -9.78 -8.77
CA GLY A 50 -4.16 -8.45 -9.14
C GLY A 50 -3.04 -8.46 -10.18
N ASP A 51 -2.67 -7.25 -10.59
CA ASP A 51 -1.61 -6.98 -11.56
C ASP A 51 -0.85 -5.70 -11.17
N PRO A 52 0.44 -5.52 -11.55
CA PRO A 52 1.16 -4.26 -11.38
C PRO A 52 0.42 -3.00 -11.87
N THR A 53 -0.46 -3.12 -12.87
CA THR A 53 -1.25 -1.98 -13.39
C THR A 53 -2.22 -1.39 -12.38
N ASN A 54 -2.59 -2.16 -11.34
CA ASN A 54 -3.44 -1.69 -10.25
C ASN A 54 -2.85 -0.47 -9.53
N PHE A 55 -1.52 -0.32 -9.54
CA PHE A 55 -0.84 0.78 -8.89
C PHE A 55 -0.48 1.94 -9.83
N LEU A 56 -0.98 1.99 -11.06
CA LEU A 56 -0.63 3.06 -12.01
C LEU A 56 -0.95 4.46 -11.48
N ALA A 57 -2.14 4.64 -10.91
CA ALA A 57 -2.55 5.92 -10.32
C ALA A 57 -1.62 6.32 -9.16
N LEU A 58 -1.33 5.36 -8.26
CA LEU A 58 -0.40 5.58 -7.16
C LEU A 58 1.01 5.92 -7.65
N ARG A 59 1.55 5.17 -8.62
CA ARG A 59 2.88 5.41 -9.20
C ARG A 59 2.97 6.82 -9.80
N SER A 60 1.96 7.22 -10.57
CA SER A 60 1.89 8.56 -11.16
C SER A 60 1.89 9.64 -10.07
N HIS A 61 1.05 9.48 -9.04
CA HIS A 61 0.93 10.43 -7.92
C HIS A 61 2.21 10.55 -7.09
N LEU A 62 2.91 9.43 -6.87
CA LEU A 62 4.18 9.35 -6.17
C LEU A 62 5.34 9.94 -7.00
N ALA A 63 5.38 9.65 -8.31
CA ALA A 63 6.39 10.17 -9.22
C ALA A 63 6.36 11.70 -9.31
N ALA A 64 5.15 12.29 -9.35
CA ALA A 64 4.95 13.74 -9.29
C ALA A 64 5.52 14.38 -8.00
N ARG A 65 5.76 13.58 -6.94
CA ARG A 65 6.35 13.99 -5.66
C ARG A 65 7.80 13.54 -5.49
N GLY A 66 8.45 13.08 -6.56
CA GLY A 66 9.86 12.70 -6.56
C GLY A 66 10.16 11.27 -6.15
N ILE A 67 9.16 10.46 -5.79
CA ILE A 67 9.31 9.02 -5.52
C ILE A 67 9.16 8.27 -6.83
N ARG A 68 10.27 7.77 -7.40
CA ARG A 68 10.29 7.25 -8.78
C ARG A 68 10.86 5.84 -8.93
N ASN A 69 11.50 5.31 -7.89
CA ASN A 69 12.14 3.99 -7.89
C ASN A 69 11.16 2.88 -7.55
N PHE A 70 10.34 2.44 -8.52
CA PHE A 70 9.32 1.41 -8.30
C PHE A 70 9.77 0.02 -8.74
N VAL A 71 9.49 -0.98 -7.90
CA VAL A 71 9.64 -2.41 -8.21
C VAL A 71 8.29 -3.09 -8.01
N ASN A 72 7.90 -3.98 -8.91
CA ASN A 72 6.65 -4.74 -8.77
C ASN A 72 6.98 -6.15 -8.29
N PHE A 73 6.29 -6.62 -7.25
CA PHE A 73 6.30 -8.01 -6.85
C PHE A 73 5.08 -8.71 -7.47
N SER A 74 5.33 -9.48 -8.53
CA SER A 74 4.30 -10.26 -9.21
C SER A 74 4.33 -11.72 -8.78
N TYR A 75 3.16 -12.30 -8.49
CA TYR A 75 3.05 -13.68 -8.05
C TYR A 75 1.78 -14.36 -8.60
N PRO A 76 1.79 -15.69 -8.81
CA PRO A 76 0.59 -16.41 -9.26
C PRO A 76 -0.52 -16.32 -8.20
N PRO A 77 -1.81 -16.44 -8.57
CA PRO A 77 -2.94 -16.26 -7.67
C PRO A 77 -3.02 -17.40 -6.63
N ARG A 78 -2.20 -17.30 -5.58
CA ARG A 78 -2.11 -18.23 -4.45
C ARG A 78 -2.46 -17.49 -3.17
N LEU A 79 -3.09 -18.19 -2.24
CA LEU A 79 -3.50 -17.64 -0.94
C LEU A 79 -2.49 -17.94 0.19
N ASP A 80 -1.45 -18.74 -0.08
CA ASP A 80 -0.36 -19.04 0.86
C ASP A 80 0.55 -17.81 1.05
N TYR A 81 0.05 -16.85 1.85
CA TYR A 81 0.69 -15.56 2.08
C TYR A 81 2.04 -15.70 2.79
N GLN A 82 2.23 -16.75 3.60
CA GLN A 82 3.47 -17.00 4.34
C GLN A 82 4.60 -17.37 3.39
N ARG A 83 4.35 -18.29 2.44
CA ARG A 83 5.30 -18.61 1.38
C ARG A 83 5.53 -17.43 0.45
N LEU A 84 4.49 -16.67 0.13
CA LEU A 84 4.62 -15.47 -0.69
C LEU A 84 5.45 -14.38 0.02
N ALA A 85 5.35 -14.25 1.34
CA ALA A 85 6.15 -13.31 2.12
C ALA A 85 7.63 -13.70 2.13
N CYS A 86 7.95 -15.00 2.22
CA CYS A 86 9.32 -15.48 2.05
C CYS A 86 9.88 -15.12 0.65
N ARG A 87 9.08 -15.30 -0.41
CA ARG A 87 9.48 -14.88 -1.77
C ARG A 87 9.61 -13.36 -1.92
N LEU A 88 8.75 -12.60 -1.25
CA LEU A 88 8.86 -11.15 -1.19
C LEU A 88 10.18 -10.74 -0.51
N GLY A 89 10.56 -11.38 0.60
CA GLY A 89 11.83 -11.16 1.28
C GLY A 89 13.04 -11.38 0.36
N GLN A 90 13.04 -12.47 -0.42
CA GLN A 90 14.07 -12.73 -1.44
C GLN A 90 14.13 -11.62 -2.50
N THR A 91 12.97 -11.11 -2.91
CA THR A 91 12.89 -9.99 -3.86
C THR A 91 13.43 -8.70 -3.25
N VAL A 92 13.11 -8.42 -1.99
CA VAL A 92 13.60 -7.25 -1.25
C VAL A 92 15.13 -7.29 -1.11
N GLU A 93 15.70 -8.44 -0.76
CA GLU A 93 17.16 -8.62 -0.72
C GLU A 93 17.78 -8.41 -2.09
N ALA A 94 17.21 -9.00 -3.15
CA ALA A 94 17.68 -8.78 -4.51
C ALA A 94 17.64 -7.29 -4.89
N VAL A 95 16.57 -6.57 -4.59
CA VAL A 95 16.47 -5.13 -4.85
C VAL A 95 17.57 -4.37 -4.11
N CYS A 96 17.78 -4.64 -2.82
CA CYS A 96 18.82 -3.98 -2.03
C CYS A 96 20.22 -4.24 -2.62
N LEU A 97 20.51 -5.48 -3.01
CA LEU A 97 21.78 -5.86 -3.63
C LEU A 97 22.02 -5.15 -4.98
N HIS A 98 21.01 -5.09 -5.85
CA HIS A 98 21.16 -4.50 -7.19
C HIS A 98 21.20 -2.97 -7.17
N THR A 99 20.55 -2.34 -6.19
CA THR A 99 20.44 -0.87 -6.12
C THR A 99 21.44 -0.24 -5.16
N GLY A 100 22.05 -1.04 -4.27
CA GLY A 100 22.87 -0.54 -3.16
C GLY A 100 22.05 0.10 -2.02
N ALA A 101 20.72 0.12 -2.12
CA ALA A 101 19.86 0.61 -1.05
C ALA A 101 19.94 -0.31 0.17
N SER A 102 20.01 0.28 1.37
CA SER A 102 20.04 -0.50 2.63
C SER A 102 18.68 -1.12 2.98
N GLN A 103 17.59 -0.45 2.56
CA GLN A 103 16.21 -0.80 2.86
C GLN A 103 15.28 -0.40 1.69
N VAL A 104 14.07 -0.95 1.71
CA VAL A 104 12.97 -0.60 0.78
C VAL A 104 11.73 -0.14 1.55
N ASP A 105 10.83 0.56 0.86
CA ASP A 105 9.44 0.72 1.30
C ASP A 105 8.55 -0.29 0.60
N LEU A 106 7.51 -0.76 1.30
CA LEU A 106 6.51 -1.67 0.76
C LEU A 106 5.16 -0.95 0.64
N VAL A 107 4.46 -1.15 -0.46
CA VAL A 107 3.04 -0.80 -0.57
C VAL A 107 2.26 -2.01 -1.07
N GLY A 108 1.29 -2.47 -0.28
CA GLY A 108 0.51 -3.65 -0.61
C GLY A 108 -0.99 -3.41 -0.56
N HIS A 109 -1.71 -3.94 -1.54
CA HIS A 109 -3.18 -3.90 -1.57
C HIS A 109 -3.75 -5.28 -1.25
N SER A 110 -4.82 -5.31 -0.44
CA SER A 110 -5.53 -6.56 -0.12
C SER A 110 -4.57 -7.65 0.39
N LEU A 111 -4.59 -8.83 -0.22
CA LEU A 111 -3.63 -9.92 0.05
C LEU A 111 -2.16 -9.47 -0.02
N GLY A 112 -1.79 -8.57 -0.92
CA GLY A 112 -0.44 -8.04 -1.05
C GLY A 112 0.01 -7.24 0.17
N GLY A 113 -0.93 -6.52 0.80
CA GLY A 113 -0.67 -5.83 2.06
C GLY A 113 -0.45 -6.81 3.23
N LEU A 114 -1.20 -7.91 3.27
CA LEU A 114 -1.00 -8.98 4.25
C LEU A 114 0.39 -9.63 4.09
N ILE A 115 0.80 -9.91 2.84
CA ILE A 115 2.12 -10.46 2.52
C ILE A 115 3.24 -9.52 2.99
N ALA A 116 3.12 -8.23 2.66
CA ALA A 116 4.09 -7.20 3.03
C ALA A 116 4.19 -7.02 4.55
N ARG A 117 3.04 -6.99 5.23
CA ARG A 117 2.98 -6.91 6.70
C ARG A 117 3.64 -8.13 7.34
N TYR A 118 3.29 -9.34 6.91
CA TYR A 118 3.85 -10.57 7.45
C TYR A 118 5.37 -10.64 7.28
N LEU A 119 5.90 -10.24 6.12
CA LEU A 119 7.36 -10.10 5.94
C LEU A 119 7.95 -9.11 6.96
N THR A 120 7.31 -7.95 7.14
CA THR A 120 7.78 -6.91 8.06
C THR A 120 7.82 -7.39 9.52
N GLU A 121 6.86 -8.22 9.91
CA GLU A 121 6.77 -8.81 11.26
C GLU A 121 7.81 -9.91 11.48
N MET A 122 8.07 -10.74 10.47
CA MET A 122 9.00 -11.87 10.57
C MET A 122 10.46 -11.48 10.36
N ASP A 123 10.73 -10.63 9.36
CA ASP A 123 12.07 -10.17 8.98
C ASP A 123 12.00 -8.78 8.31
N GLY A 124 11.70 -7.77 9.13
CA GLY A 124 11.60 -6.37 8.70
C GLY A 124 12.94 -5.63 8.60
N SER A 125 14.09 -6.33 8.63
CA SER A 125 15.43 -5.71 8.69
C SER A 125 15.71 -4.79 7.49
N ARG A 126 15.31 -5.23 6.29
CA ARG A 126 15.36 -4.45 5.04
C ARG A 126 14.12 -3.59 4.78
N VAL A 127 13.12 -3.62 5.65
CA VAL A 127 11.85 -2.88 5.43
C VAL A 127 11.89 -1.57 6.21
N ARG A 128 12.01 -0.46 5.49
CA ARG A 128 11.97 0.89 6.09
C ARG A 128 10.56 1.21 6.59
N ARG A 129 9.55 1.07 5.72
CA ARG A 129 8.13 1.31 6.00
C ARG A 129 7.24 0.38 5.18
N VAL A 130 6.02 0.16 5.66
CA VAL A 130 4.97 -0.58 4.93
C VAL A 130 3.67 0.22 4.91
N ALA A 131 3.09 0.41 3.74
CA ALA A 131 1.74 0.94 3.59
C ALA A 131 0.81 -0.19 3.12
N THR A 132 -0.28 -0.42 3.84
CA THR A 132 -1.28 -1.43 3.47
C THR A 132 -2.59 -0.76 3.10
N LEU A 133 -3.18 -1.20 1.99
CA LEU A 133 -4.43 -0.66 1.46
C LEU A 133 -5.48 -1.78 1.48
N GLY A 134 -6.42 -1.70 2.43
CA GLY A 134 -7.50 -2.68 2.57
C GLY A 134 -6.96 -4.09 2.80
N ALA A 135 -5.89 -4.24 3.60
CA ALA A 135 -5.29 -5.53 3.87
C ALA A 135 -5.95 -6.20 5.08
N PRO A 136 -6.31 -7.50 5.00
CA PRO A 136 -6.79 -8.24 6.16
C PRO A 136 -5.85 -8.08 7.34
N TYR A 137 -6.40 -7.96 8.54
CA TYR A 137 -5.63 -7.79 9.76
C TYR A 137 -5.92 -8.96 10.69
N PHE A 138 -4.92 -9.84 10.85
CA PHE A 138 -4.98 -11.01 11.72
C PHE A 138 -3.96 -10.96 12.86
N ALA A 139 -3.08 -9.95 12.85
CA ALA A 139 -2.04 -9.77 13.85
C ALA A 139 -2.60 -9.13 15.12
N THR A 140 -1.98 -9.40 16.26
CA THR A 140 -2.33 -8.74 17.52
C THR A 140 -1.72 -7.34 17.64
N ARG A 141 -0.76 -6.99 16.77
CA ARG A 141 -0.13 -5.66 16.67
C ARG A 141 0.19 -5.30 15.22
N ILE A 142 -0.05 -4.05 14.85
CA ILE A 142 0.44 -3.45 13.60
C ILE A 142 1.92 -3.04 13.85
N PRO A 143 2.85 -3.30 12.92
CA PRO A 143 4.21 -2.79 13.00
C PRO A 143 4.24 -1.26 13.20
N PRO A 144 5.12 -0.71 14.08
CA PRO A 144 5.21 0.74 14.29
C PRO A 144 5.54 1.55 13.02
N ARG A 145 6.13 0.87 12.03
CA ARG A 145 6.49 1.40 10.71
C ARG A 145 5.41 1.20 9.65
N GLU A 146 4.17 0.90 10.05
CA GLU A 146 3.04 0.69 9.14
C GLU A 146 2.06 1.88 9.11
N LEU A 147 1.66 2.24 7.89
CA LEU A 147 0.42 2.97 7.58
C LEU A 147 -0.63 1.96 7.07
N ALA A 148 -1.73 1.78 7.80
CA ALA A 148 -2.83 0.91 7.39
C ALA A 148 -4.03 1.76 6.97
N VAL A 149 -4.42 1.69 5.70
CA VAL A 149 -5.53 2.47 5.12
C VAL A 149 -6.69 1.54 4.80
N PHE A 150 -7.88 1.87 5.30
CA PHE A 150 -9.11 1.09 5.08
C PHE A 150 -10.20 1.97 4.46
N GLY A 151 -11.01 1.38 3.60
CA GLY A 151 -12.24 2.00 3.12
C GLY A 151 -13.39 1.72 4.10
N ALA A 152 -14.17 2.73 4.46
CA ALA A 152 -15.29 2.56 5.39
C ALA A 152 -16.41 1.67 4.84
N TYR A 153 -16.45 1.48 3.51
CA TYR A 153 -17.43 0.66 2.81
C TYR A 153 -16.79 -0.51 2.05
N ASP A 154 -15.64 -0.99 2.52
CA ASP A 154 -14.98 -2.18 1.98
C ASP A 154 -15.83 -3.44 2.25
N PRO A 155 -16.34 -4.14 1.22
CA PRO A 155 -17.21 -5.29 1.40
C PRO A 155 -16.45 -6.58 1.75
N PHE A 156 -15.12 -6.58 1.64
CA PHE A 156 -14.29 -7.77 1.87
C PHE A 156 -13.54 -7.67 3.19
N ILE A 157 -12.94 -6.51 3.45
CA ILE A 157 -12.07 -6.28 4.60
C ILE A 157 -12.70 -5.25 5.52
N VAL A 158 -13.28 -5.75 6.62
CA VAL A 158 -13.87 -4.88 7.64
C VAL A 158 -12.75 -4.07 8.33
N PRO A 159 -12.87 -2.74 8.39
CA PRO A 159 -11.91 -1.92 9.12
C PRO A 159 -11.84 -2.33 10.60
N PRO A 160 -10.66 -2.29 11.23
CA PRO A 160 -10.51 -2.63 12.64
C PRO A 160 -11.34 -1.69 13.53
N HIS A 161 -12.04 -2.23 14.52
CA HIS A 161 -12.87 -1.44 15.44
C HIS A 161 -12.02 -0.49 16.30
N PRO A 162 -12.46 0.77 16.54
CA PRO A 162 -11.69 1.76 17.32
C PRO A 162 -11.28 1.33 18.74
N ILE A 163 -12.06 0.41 19.35
CA ILE A 163 -11.78 -0.14 20.70
C ILE A 163 -10.44 -0.89 20.76
N TYR A 164 -9.93 -1.38 19.63
CA TYR A 164 -8.63 -2.08 19.63
C TYR A 164 -7.42 -1.13 19.75
N GLY A 165 -7.60 0.20 19.80
CA GLY A 165 -6.52 1.11 20.18
C GLY A 165 -5.41 1.27 19.13
N PRO A 166 -4.37 2.10 19.39
CA PRO A 166 -3.47 2.63 18.36
C PRO A 166 -2.38 1.61 18.04
N HIS A 167 -2.70 0.64 17.18
CA HIS A 167 -1.74 -0.38 16.78
C HIS A 167 -0.66 0.12 15.80
N GLY A 168 -0.86 1.26 15.15
CA GLY A 168 0.01 1.85 14.15
C GLY A 168 -0.72 3.07 13.60
N ARG A 169 -0.27 3.62 12.46
CA ARG A 169 -1.03 4.70 11.83
C ARG A 169 -2.19 4.10 11.01
N ILE A 170 -3.39 4.06 11.59
CA ILE A 170 -4.61 3.63 10.88
C ILE A 170 -5.33 4.85 10.30
N VAL A 171 -5.71 4.77 9.03
CA VAL A 171 -6.52 5.77 8.33
C VAL A 171 -7.78 5.10 7.80
N LEU A 172 -8.95 5.65 8.13
CA LEU A 172 -10.23 5.24 7.59
C LEU A 172 -10.71 6.29 6.59
N VAL A 173 -10.98 5.88 5.35
CA VAL A 173 -11.50 6.76 4.29
C VAL A 173 -12.99 6.55 4.14
N GLY A 174 -13.76 7.59 4.47
CA GLY A 174 -15.20 7.52 4.63
C GLY A 174 -15.95 7.12 3.36
N ASP A 175 -15.58 7.62 2.20
CA ASP A 175 -16.27 7.44 0.91
C ASP A 175 -15.59 6.43 -0.02
N CYS A 176 -14.95 5.40 0.58
CA CYS A 176 -14.08 4.47 -0.13
C CYS A 176 -14.45 2.99 0.13
N GLY A 177 -14.47 2.19 -0.94
CA GLY A 177 -14.56 0.73 -0.92
C GLY A 177 -13.21 0.05 -1.20
N HIS A 178 -13.21 -1.26 -1.45
CA HIS A 178 -11.98 -2.06 -1.53
C HIS A 178 -11.09 -1.70 -2.72
N TRP A 179 -11.68 -1.52 -3.90
CA TRP A 179 -10.95 -1.24 -5.13
C TRP A 179 -10.68 0.25 -5.30
N SER A 180 -11.59 1.09 -4.81
CA SER A 180 -11.44 2.54 -4.81
C SER A 180 -10.19 2.99 -4.05
N LEU A 181 -9.72 2.20 -3.06
CA LEU A 181 -8.48 2.48 -2.33
C LEU A 181 -7.26 2.71 -3.24
N LEU A 182 -7.20 2.04 -4.40
CA LEU A 182 -6.09 2.16 -5.34
C LEU A 182 -6.08 3.48 -6.13
N TYR A 183 -7.20 4.20 -6.14
CA TYR A 183 -7.41 5.39 -6.97
C TYR A 183 -7.84 6.62 -6.16
N HIS A 184 -8.28 6.43 -4.93
CA HIS A 184 -8.87 7.48 -4.12
C HIS A 184 -7.83 8.56 -3.75
N PRO A 185 -8.06 9.85 -4.09
CA PRO A 185 -7.05 10.90 -3.92
C PRO A 185 -6.49 11.02 -2.50
N ALA A 186 -7.36 10.90 -1.49
CA ALA A 186 -6.93 10.93 -0.10
C ALA A 186 -5.98 9.77 0.25
N VAL A 187 -6.21 8.58 -0.31
CA VAL A 187 -5.34 7.42 -0.09
C VAL A 187 -3.99 7.64 -0.75
N LEU A 188 -3.98 8.09 -2.01
CA LEU A 188 -2.75 8.39 -2.74
C LEU A 188 -1.89 9.42 -2.00
N GLU A 189 -2.53 10.45 -1.44
CA GLU A 189 -1.87 11.50 -0.68
C GLU A 189 -1.33 11.00 0.67
N GLU A 190 -2.09 10.18 1.41
CA GLU A 190 -1.62 9.57 2.66
C GLU A 190 -0.38 8.71 2.44
N VAL A 191 -0.39 7.87 1.40
CA VAL A 191 0.76 7.04 1.04
C VAL A 191 1.95 7.91 0.67
N ALA A 192 1.77 8.90 -0.20
CA ALA A 192 2.86 9.78 -0.62
C ALA A 192 3.49 10.50 0.58
N ARG A 193 2.66 11.07 1.45
CA ARG A 193 3.11 11.74 2.66
C ARG A 193 3.90 10.78 3.56
N PHE A 194 3.37 9.57 3.77
CA PHE A 194 4.00 8.57 4.60
C PHE A 194 5.35 8.09 4.05
N LEU A 195 5.52 7.98 2.74
CA LEU A 195 6.79 7.58 2.13
C LEU A 195 7.82 8.73 2.09
N SER A 196 7.38 9.98 1.99
CA SER A 196 8.25 11.16 1.87
C SER A 196 8.82 11.69 3.20
N PHE A 197 8.22 11.40 4.36
CA PHE A 197 8.71 11.97 5.63
C PHE A 197 10.06 11.37 6.07
N PRO A 198 11.03 12.16 6.57
CA PRO A 198 12.21 11.62 7.24
C PRO A 198 11.81 10.85 8.51
N LEU A 199 12.45 9.71 8.81
CA LEU A 199 12.25 8.98 10.08
C LEU A 199 12.72 9.89 11.23
N GLY A 200 11.79 10.42 12.04
CA GLY A 200 12.11 11.25 13.21
C GLY A 200 11.03 12.26 13.64
N LEU A 201 10.10 12.62 12.75
CA LEU A 201 9.00 13.56 13.07
C LEU A 201 7.64 12.90 12.78
N VAL A 202 7.34 11.81 13.49
CA VAL A 202 5.96 11.30 13.51
C VAL A 202 5.20 12.11 14.56
N SER A 203 4.68 13.26 14.15
CA SER A 203 3.64 13.94 14.92
C SER A 203 2.46 12.98 15.10
N ARG A 204 1.96 12.93 16.34
CA ARG A 204 0.81 12.12 16.78
C ARG A 204 -0.32 12.19 15.75
N PRO A 205 -1.09 11.10 15.55
CA PRO A 205 -2.26 11.13 14.69
C PRO A 205 -3.19 12.27 15.10
N ARG A 206 -3.65 13.08 14.13
CA ARG A 206 -4.75 14.02 14.35
C ARG A 206 -5.97 13.21 14.81
N PRO A 207 -6.74 13.68 15.80
CA PRO A 207 -7.99 13.03 16.16
C PRO A 207 -8.93 12.97 14.95
N PRO A 208 -9.78 11.95 14.85
CA PRO A 208 -10.72 11.80 13.75
C PRO A 208 -11.62 13.05 13.64
N LEU A 209 -11.94 13.43 12.41
CA LEU A 209 -12.76 14.57 11.99
C LEU A 209 -14.23 14.57 12.53
N ALA A 210 -14.55 13.75 13.53
CA ALA A 210 -15.90 13.52 14.03
C ALA A 210 -16.27 14.27 15.33
N LEU A 211 -15.47 15.22 15.81
CA LEU A 211 -15.72 15.96 17.06
C LEU A 211 -15.63 17.49 16.94
N GLN A 212 -15.94 18.06 15.76
CA GLN A 212 -16.09 19.52 15.59
C GLN A 212 -17.52 19.96 15.27
N ALA A 213 -18.50 19.14 15.60
CA ALA A 213 -19.90 19.57 15.68
C ALA A 213 -20.36 19.37 17.13
N SER A 214 -20.23 20.42 17.93
CA SER A 214 -20.90 20.60 19.22
C SER A 214 -21.26 22.07 19.33
#